data_AF-A0A954KZD4-F1
#
_entry.id   AF-A0A954KZD4-F1
#
_cell.length_a   1.000
_cell.length_b   1.000
_cell.length_c   1.000
_cell.angle_alpha   90.00
_cell.angle_beta   90.00
_cell.angle_gamma   90.00
#
_symmetry.space_group_name_H-M   'P 1'
#
loop_
_entity.id
_entity.type
_entity.pdbx_description
1 polymer ?
#
loop_
_entity_poly.entity_id
_entity_poly.type
_entity_poly.pdbx_seq_one_letter_code
_entity_poly.pdbx_strand_id
1 'polypeptide(L)' 'MRAALLEENAKPLSIVADLEVADPGPGEVIVKVANCGICHSDLTMIDTPGGGRVPIVLGHEAAGVV' A
#
# COMPACT_ATOMS: atom_id res chain seq x y z
N MET A 1 -8.59 -5.77 6.41
CA MET A 1 -8.80 -5.43 4.99
C MET A 1 -7.78 -6.17 4.14
N ARG A 2 -8.10 -6.39 2.85
CA ARG A 2 -7.16 -7.01 1.91
C ARG A 2 -6.23 -5.96 1.31
N ALA A 3 -4.93 -6.26 1.21
CA ALA A 3 -3.92 -5.36 0.65
C ALA A 3 -2.82 -6.13 -0.09
N ALA A 4 -2.11 -5.45 -0.99
CA ALA A 4 -0.86 -5.94 -1.58
C ALA A 4 0.31 -5.37 -0.75
N LEU A 5 1.09 -6.26 -0.15
CA LEU A 5 2.16 -5.94 0.79
C LEU A 5 3.52 -6.29 0.18
N LEU A 6 4.44 -5.32 0.19
CA LEU A 6 5.85 -5.59 -0.06
C LEU A 6 6.51 -5.94 1.28
N GLU A 7 6.79 -7.22 1.49
CA GLU A 7 7.42 -7.72 2.72
C GLU A 7 8.94 -7.50 2.71
N GLU A 8 9.57 -7.68 1.55
CA GLU A 8 10.99 -7.52 1.33
C GLU A 8 11.22 -6.96 -0.09
N ASN A 9 12.22 -6.09 -0.27
CA ASN A 9 12.59 -5.58 -1.60
C ASN A 9 12.99 -6.71 -2.55
N ALA A 10 12.82 -6.47 -3.85
CA ALA A 10 13.12 -7.40 -4.94
C ALA A 10 12.37 -8.75 -4.86
N LYS A 11 11.28 -8.84 -4.08
CA LYS A 11 10.35 -9.98 -4.06
C LYS A 11 8.96 -9.57 -4.58
N PRO A 12 8.17 -10.53 -5.11
CA PRO A 12 6.77 -10.27 -5.45
C PRO A 12 5.95 -9.79 -4.25
N LEU A 13 4.89 -9.03 -4.52
CA LEU A 13 3.95 -8.59 -3.48
C LEU A 13 3.13 -9.77 -2.95
N SER A 14 2.91 -9.78 -1.64
CA SER A 14 2.02 -10.72 -0.96
C SER A 14 0.62 -10.15 -0.83
N ILE A 15 -0.41 -10.96 -1.06
CA ILE A 15 -1.80 -10.56 -0.79
C ILE A 15 -2.13 -10.98 0.64
N VAL A 16 -2.29 -10.00 1.53
CA VAL A 16 -2.73 -10.18 2.91
C VAL A 16 -4.20 -9.80 3.04
N ALA A 17 -4.98 -10.49 3.88
CA ALA A 17 -6.44 -10.33 3.96
C ALA A 17 -6.93 -9.75 5.31
N ASP A 18 -6.03 -9.70 6.28
CA ASP A 18 -6.26 -9.56 7.71
C ASP A 18 -5.63 -8.29 8.29
N LEU A 19 -5.28 -7.31 7.44
CA LEU A 19 -4.71 -6.06 7.89
C LEU A 19 -5.75 -5.22 8.65
N GLU A 20 -5.51 -4.88 9.90
CA GLU A 20 -6.37 -3.95 10.63
C GLU A 20 -6.01 -2.50 10.27
N VAL A 21 -7.02 -1.71 9.96
CA VAL A 21 -6.89 -0.25 9.79
C VAL A 21 -7.43 0.37 11.07
N ALA A 22 -6.61 1.16 11.75
CA ALA A 22 -7.03 1.86 12.95
C ALA A 22 -8.16 2.87 12.62
N ASP A 23 -8.98 3.18 13.63
CA ASP A 23 -9.96 4.25 13.53
C ASP A 23 -9.27 5.58 13.19
N PRO A 24 -9.90 6.47 12.39
CA PRO A 24 -9.27 7.71 11.97
C PRO A 24 -9.16 8.67 13.16
N GLY A 25 -8.02 9.35 13.26
CA GLY A 25 -7.82 10.43 14.22
C GLY A 25 -8.53 11.73 13.81
N PRO A 26 -8.42 12.78 14.63
CA PRO A 26 -8.99 14.09 14.29
C PRO A 26 -8.44 14.64 12.97
N GLY A 27 -9.34 14.90 12.01
CA GLY A 27 -8.99 15.42 10.69
C GLY A 27 -8.59 14.36 9.66
N GLU A 28 -8.60 13.09 10.02
CA GLU A 28 -8.37 11.96 9.12
C GLU A 28 -9.71 11.37 8.63
N VAL A 29 -9.66 10.66 7.51
CA VAL A 29 -10.79 9.91 6.97
C VAL A 29 -10.35 8.49 6.62
N ILE A 30 -11.24 7.53 6.86
CA ILE A 30 -11.10 6.20 6.26
C ILE A 30 -11.68 6.27 4.85
N VAL A 31 -10.94 5.78 3.86
CA VAL A 31 -11.41 5.69 2.47
C VAL A 31 -11.54 4.22 2.10
N LYS A 32 -12.74 3.83 1.67
CA LYS A 32 -12.95 2.56 0.95
C LYS A 32 -12.45 2.72 -0.49
N VAL A 33 -11.21 2.30 -0.72
CA VAL A 33 -10.57 2.33 -2.04
C VAL A 33 -11.34 1.42 -3.02
N ALA A 34 -11.75 2.00 -4.16
CA ALA A 34 -12.39 1.27 -5.25
C ALA A 34 -11.38 0.88 -6.34
N ASN A 35 -10.44 1.78 -6.65
CA ASN A 35 -9.40 1.59 -7.65
C ASN A 35 -8.09 2.27 -7.19
N CYS A 36 -6.95 1.72 -7.61
CA CYS A 36 -5.63 2.31 -7.40
C CYS A 36 -4.77 2.07 -8.65
N GLY A 37 -4.09 3.13 -9.12
CA GLY A 37 -3.12 3.05 -10.20
C GLY A 37 -1.83 2.35 -9.78
N ILE A 38 -1.08 1.86 -10.77
CA ILE A 38 0.29 1.39 -10.59
C ILE A 38 1.20 2.38 -11.29
N CYS A 39 1.99 3.11 -10.52
CA CYS A 39 2.95 4.06 -11.06
C CYS A 39 4.34 3.44 -11.14
N HIS A 40 5.20 4.02 -11.98
CA HIS A 40 6.58 3.57 -12.13
C HIS A 40 7.40 3.73 -10.84
N SER A 41 7.06 4.69 -9.99
CA SER A 41 7.70 4.87 -8.68
C SER A 41 7.36 3.74 -7.70
N ASP A 42 6.18 3.10 -7.80
CA ASP A 42 5.86 1.92 -7.00
C ASP A 42 6.80 0.75 -7.36
N LEU A 43 7.10 0.58 -8.66
CA LEU A 43 8.06 -0.43 -9.13
C LEU A 43 9.49 -0.11 -8.64
N THR A 44 9.88 1.16 -8.67
CA THR A 44 11.19 1.59 -8.16
C THR A 44 11.37 1.25 -6.68
N MET A 45 10.29 1.36 -5.88
CA MET A 45 10.28 0.97 -4.46
C MET A 45 10.47 -0.54 -4.26
N ILE A 46 9.93 -1.36 -5.15
CA ILE A 46 10.12 -2.82 -5.15
C ILE A 46 11.57 -3.15 -5.52
N ASP A 47 12.07 -2.57 -6.61
CA ASP A 47 13.32 -3.00 -7.25
C ASP A 47 14.58 -2.47 -6.57
N THR A 48 14.50 -1.39 -5.78
CA THR A 48 15.69 -0.75 -5.19
C THR A 48 16.01 -1.34 -3.80
N PRO A 49 17.12 -2.12 -3.64
CA PRO A 49 17.53 -2.61 -2.33
C PRO A 49 17.88 -1.43 -1.41
N GLY A 50 17.22 -1.31 -0.27
CA GLY A 50 17.40 -0.21 0.68
C GLY A 50 16.74 1.12 0.29
N GLY A 51 16.01 1.17 -0.83
CA GLY A 51 15.33 2.38 -1.31
C GLY A 51 13.96 2.64 -0.67
N GLY A 52 13.33 1.61 -0.10
CA GLY A 52 12.03 1.68 0.56
C GLY A 52 12.06 1.08 1.97
N ARG A 53 11.22 1.59 2.87
CA ARG A 53 10.99 0.94 4.17
C ARG A 53 10.03 -0.22 3.94
N VAL A 54 10.50 -1.44 4.13
CA VAL A 54 9.66 -2.65 4.19
C VAL A 54 9.45 -3.08 5.65
N PRO A 55 8.28 -3.63 6.03
CA PRO A 55 7.13 -3.92 5.17
C PRO A 55 6.30 -2.67 4.83
N ILE A 56 5.69 -2.64 3.64
CA ILE A 56 4.90 -1.49 3.17
C ILE A 56 3.75 -1.89 2.23
N VAL A 57 2.59 -1.26 2.41
CA VAL A 57 1.50 -1.27 1.42
C VAL A 57 1.76 -0.14 0.43
N LEU A 58 2.00 -0.51 -0.84
CA LEU A 58 2.28 0.44 -1.93
C LEU A 58 0.99 1.03 -2.51
N GLY A 59 1.15 1.95 -3.47
CA GLY A 59 0.06 2.60 -4.18
C GLY A 59 -0.24 3.98 -3.64
N HIS A 60 -0.07 4.99 -4.50
CA HIS A 60 -0.28 6.41 -4.17
C HIS A 60 -1.25 7.11 -5.13
N GLU A 61 -1.91 6.34 -6.00
CA GLU A 61 -2.84 6.83 -7.02
C GLU A 61 -4.23 6.20 -6.81
N ALA A 62 -4.81 6.39 -5.62
CA ALA A 62 -6.06 5.75 -5.21
C ALA A 62 -7.29 6.65 -5.37
N ALA A 63 -8.42 6.04 -5.72
CA ALA A 63 -9.74 6.65 -5.73
C ALA A 63 -10.76 5.76 -5.01
N GLY A 64 -11.67 6.37 -4.26
CA GLY A 64 -12.64 5.66 -3.44
C GLY A 64 -13.70 6.57 -2.83
N VAL A 65 -14.41 6.05 -1.84
CA VAL A 65 -15.43 6.77 -1.08
C VAL A 65 -15.05 6.81 0.40
N VAL A 66 -15.43 7.88 1.09
CA VAL A 66 -15.34 7.98 2.56
C VAL A 66 -16.46 7.15 3.17
#